data_AF-A0A533WME5-F1
#
_entry.id   AF-A0A533WME5-F1
#
_cell.length_a   1.000
_cell.length_b   1.000
_cell.length_c   1.000
_cell.angle_alpha   90.00
_cell.angle_beta   90.00
_cell.angle_gamma   90.00
#
_symmetry.space_group_name_H-M   'P 1'
#
loop_
_entity.id
_entity.type
_entity.pdbx_description
1 polymer ?
#
loop_
_entity_poly.entity_id
_entity_poly.type
_entity_poly.pdbx_seq_one_letter_code
_entity_poly.pdbx_strand_id
1 'polypeptide(L)'
;MSGKEEIISSMRRFEELHEKYLPKVDRRLVIDLLLRVREHPEEKPMYTIETCIEEGGDTEAIRSQVIRMTGTAPAIFDRGTHLVASHKLDYELLKEIQDHPKVIELKGTYR
;
A
#
# COMPACT_ATOMS: atom_id res chain seq x y z
N MET A 1 18.63 -24.32 -17.63
CA MET A 1 18.43 -23.40 -16.50
C MET A 1 17.73 -24.19 -15.42
N SER A 2 18.21 -24.14 -14.19
CA SER A 2 17.59 -24.85 -13.05
C SER A 2 16.33 -24.11 -12.59
N GLY A 3 15.39 -24.82 -11.95
CA GLY A 3 14.17 -24.19 -11.42
C GLY A 3 14.44 -23.04 -10.44
N LYS A 4 15.56 -23.11 -9.69
CA LYS A 4 16.02 -22.00 -8.82
C LYS A 4 16.33 -20.74 -9.62
N GLU A 5 17.01 -20.87 -10.76
CA GLU A 5 17.40 -19.73 -11.60
C GLU A 5 16.19 -19.06 -12.25
N GLU A 6 15.19 -19.85 -12.69
CA GLU A 6 13.94 -19.34 -13.26
C GLU A 6 13.12 -18.55 -12.23
N ILE A 7 13.05 -19.04 -10.98
CA ILE A 7 12.38 -18.33 -9.88
C ILE A 7 13.08 -17.00 -9.59
N ILE A 8 14.41 -17.00 -9.47
CA ILE A 8 15.18 -15.77 -9.23
C ILE A 8 14.98 -14.75 -10.37
N SER A 9 14.98 -15.21 -11.63
CA SER A 9 14.72 -14.35 -12.79
C SER A 9 13.32 -13.74 -12.75
N SER A 10 12.30 -14.54 -12.42
CA SER A 10 10.92 -14.08 -12.29
C SER A 10 10.75 -13.07 -11.15
N MET A 11 11.44 -13.28 -10.03
CA MET A 11 11.46 -12.32 -8.92
C MET A 11 12.06 -10.98 -9.32
N ARG A 12 13.19 -10.97 -10.04
CA ARG A 12 13.78 -9.72 -10.56
C ARG A 12 12.82 -8.98 -11.48
N ARG A 13 12.13 -9.72 -12.36
CA ARG A 13 11.13 -9.12 -13.24
C ARG A 13 9.98 -8.50 -12.45
N PHE A 14 9.53 -9.15 -11.39
CA PHE A 14 8.54 -8.57 -10.49
C PHE A 14 9.07 -7.31 -9.80
N GLU A 15 10.30 -7.31 -9.31
CA GLU A 15 10.93 -6.14 -8.67
C GLU A 15 11.01 -4.93 -9.61
N GLU A 16 11.37 -5.14 -10.88
CA GLU A 16 11.37 -4.08 -11.91
C GLU A 16 9.97 -3.48 -12.13
N LEU A 17 8.94 -4.33 -12.17
CA LEU A 17 7.55 -3.89 -12.38
C LEU A 17 7.01 -3.20 -11.11
N HIS A 18 7.38 -3.70 -9.94
CA HIS A 18 7.05 -3.11 -8.65
C HIS A 18 7.64 -1.70 -8.53
N GLU A 19 8.94 -1.53 -8.82
CA GLU A 19 9.59 -0.21 -8.83
C GLU A 19 8.94 0.74 -9.86
N LYS A 20 8.53 0.22 -11.02
CA LYS A 20 7.91 1.04 -12.06
C LYS A 20 6.51 1.53 -11.69
N TYR A 21 5.68 0.66 -11.11
CA TYR A 21 4.24 0.94 -10.94
C TYR A 21 3.84 1.23 -9.51
N LEU A 22 4.57 0.68 -8.53
CA LEU A 22 4.31 0.85 -7.11
C LEU A 22 5.55 1.29 -6.28
N PRO A 23 6.37 2.28 -6.71
CA PRO A 23 7.67 2.58 -6.11
C PRO A 23 7.62 2.98 -4.62
N LYS A 24 6.50 3.55 -4.17
CA LYS A 24 6.35 4.02 -2.78
C LYS A 24 5.84 2.93 -1.83
N VAL A 25 5.49 1.76 -2.36
CA VAL A 25 4.85 0.69 -1.57
C VAL A 25 5.87 -0.35 -1.18
N ASP A 26 5.87 -0.77 0.08
CA ASP A 26 6.66 -1.90 0.55
C ASP A 26 6.32 -3.14 -0.28
N ARG A 27 7.38 -3.73 -0.87
CA ARG A 27 7.25 -4.87 -1.77
C ARG A 27 6.56 -6.07 -1.15
N ARG A 28 6.71 -6.29 0.16
CA ARG A 28 6.09 -7.42 0.88
C ARG A 28 4.57 -7.24 0.94
N LEU A 29 4.09 -6.01 1.13
CA LEU A 29 2.66 -5.70 1.05
C LEU A 29 2.10 -6.04 -0.34
N VAL A 30 2.80 -5.67 -1.41
CA VAL A 30 2.36 -5.97 -2.78
C VAL A 30 2.30 -7.48 -3.03
N ILE A 31 3.33 -8.21 -2.63
CA ILE A 31 3.35 -9.68 -2.79
C ILE A 31 2.19 -10.32 -2.02
N ASP A 32 2.00 -9.96 -0.74
CA ASP A 32 0.93 -10.52 0.09
C ASP A 32 -0.46 -10.21 -0.49
N LEU A 33 -0.71 -8.96 -0.89
CA LEU A 33 -1.97 -8.55 -1.51
C LEU A 33 -2.26 -9.33 -2.80
N LEU A 34 -1.29 -9.42 -3.71
CA LEU A 34 -1.48 -10.10 -5.00
C LEU A 34 -1.69 -11.60 -4.83
N LEU A 35 -1.05 -12.23 -3.85
CA LEU A 35 -1.32 -13.64 -3.52
C LEU A 35 -2.77 -13.83 -3.08
N ARG A 36 -3.28 -12.97 -2.19
CA ARG A 36 -4.66 -13.05 -1.69
C ARG A 36 -5.71 -12.78 -2.76
N VAL A 37 -5.52 -11.71 -3.54
CA VAL A 37 -6.43 -11.38 -4.65
C VAL A 37 -6.45 -12.50 -5.71
N ARG A 38 -5.33 -13.19 -5.92
CA ARG A 38 -5.29 -14.34 -6.84
C ARG A 38 -6.01 -15.57 -6.28
N GLU A 39 -5.89 -15.82 -4.98
CA GLU A 39 -6.50 -16.98 -4.30
C GLU A 39 -8.00 -16.78 -4.03
N HIS A 40 -8.41 -15.54 -3.75
CA HIS A 40 -9.77 -15.14 -3.40
C HIS A 40 -10.18 -13.85 -4.15
N PRO A 41 -10.38 -13.90 -5.48
CA PRO A 41 -10.61 -12.72 -6.31
C PRO A 41 -11.90 -11.93 -5.99
N GLU A 42 -12.87 -12.58 -5.36
CA GLU A 42 -14.13 -11.98 -4.89
C GLU A 42 -14.01 -11.26 -3.55
N GLU A 43 -12.92 -11.46 -2.82
CA GLU A 43 -12.71 -10.91 -1.48
C GLU A 43 -11.70 -9.75 -1.50
N LYS A 44 -12.06 -8.65 -0.83
CA LYS A 44 -11.09 -7.58 -0.53
C LYS A 44 -10.49 -7.83 0.86
N PRO A 45 -9.22 -8.26 0.96
CA PRO A 45 -8.55 -8.51 2.24
C PRO A 45 -8.46 -7.24 3.09
N MET A 46 -8.50 -7.42 4.42
CA MET A 46 -8.36 -6.35 5.40
C MET A 46 -6.88 -6.15 5.73
N TYR A 47 -6.41 -4.91 5.64
CA TYR A 47 -5.05 -4.54 6.02
C TYR A 47 -5.06 -3.41 7.04
N THR A 48 -4.02 -3.37 7.88
CA THR A 48 -3.60 -2.12 8.52
C THR A 48 -2.55 -1.48 7.64
N ILE A 49 -2.85 -0.30 7.11
CA ILE A 49 -1.98 0.46 6.21
C ILE A 49 -1.37 1.61 6.98
N GLU A 50 -0.06 1.72 6.85
CA GLU A 50 0.78 2.78 7.38
C GLU A 50 1.27 3.63 6.21
N THR A 51 0.93 4.92 6.23
CA THR A 51 1.28 5.87 5.17
C THR A 51 2.15 6.96 5.76
N CYS A 52 3.34 7.14 5.21
CA CYS A 52 4.19 8.28 5.50
C CYS A 52 3.95 9.36 4.44
N ILE A 53 3.71 10.59 4.88
CA ILE A 53 3.49 11.75 4.03
C ILE A 53 4.46 12.89 4.33
N GLU A 54 4.69 13.76 3.35
CA GLU A 54 5.47 14.98 3.51
C GLU A 54 4.87 15.91 4.58
N GLU A 55 5.74 16.65 5.28
CA GLU A 55 5.35 17.63 6.30
C GLU A 55 4.51 18.80 5.73
N GLY A 56 3.75 19.47 6.61
CA GLY A 56 3.07 20.72 6.27
C GLY A 56 1.63 20.55 5.77
N GLY A 57 0.87 19.58 6.31
CA GLY A 57 -0.56 19.40 6.01
C GLY A 57 -1.48 19.77 7.17
N ASP A 58 -2.69 20.22 6.84
CA ASP A 58 -3.80 20.33 7.79
C ASP A 58 -4.29 18.91 8.15
N THR A 59 -4.14 18.52 9.42
CA THR A 59 -4.47 17.19 9.92
C THR A 59 -5.95 16.86 9.78
N GLU A 60 -6.85 17.83 9.85
CA GLU A 60 -8.29 17.60 9.70
C GLU A 60 -8.67 17.41 8.23
N ALA A 61 -8.03 18.16 7.33
CA ALA A 61 -8.17 17.93 5.89
C ALA A 61 -7.65 16.54 5.50
N ILE A 62 -6.49 16.12 6.03
CA ILE A 62 -5.92 14.79 5.82
C ILE A 62 -6.87 13.71 6.34
N ARG A 63 -7.36 13.83 7.58
CA ARG A 63 -8.33 12.90 8.18
C ARG A 63 -9.56 12.74 7.29
N SER A 64 -10.14 13.86 6.85
CA SER A 64 -11.33 13.87 6.00
C SER A 64 -11.10 13.19 4.66
N GLN A 65 -9.92 13.39 4.06
CA GLN A 65 -9.53 12.72 2.82
C GLN A 65 -9.39 11.20 3.00
N VAL A 66 -8.71 10.74 4.05
CA VAL A 66 -8.54 9.31 4.30
C VAL A 66 -9.89 8.64 4.55
N ILE A 67 -10.79 9.27 5.31
CA ILE A 67 -12.16 8.76 5.52
C ILE A 67 -12.91 8.66 4.19
N ARG A 68 -12.80 9.66 3.32
CA ARG A 68 -13.46 9.63 2.01
C ARG A 68 -12.94 8.49 1.12
N MET A 69 -11.64 8.24 1.14
CA MET A 69 -11.01 7.20 0.31
C MET A 69 -11.25 5.79 0.85
N THR A 70 -11.18 5.61 2.17
CA THR A 70 -11.11 4.27 2.80
C THR A 70 -12.35 3.88 3.59
N GLY A 71 -13.20 4.85 3.94
CA GLY A 71 -14.29 4.68 4.89
C GLY A 71 -13.84 4.62 6.36
N THR A 72 -12.53 4.69 6.63
CA THR A 72 -11.97 4.54 7.99
C THR A 72 -11.24 5.81 8.41
N ALA A 73 -11.45 6.23 9.66
CA ALA A 73 -10.67 7.32 10.25
C ALA A 73 -9.25 6.85 10.59
N PRO A 74 -8.18 7.55 10.14
CA PRO A 74 -6.82 7.21 10.50
C PRO A 74 -6.49 7.64 11.93
N ALA A 75 -5.61 6.88 12.58
CA ALA A 75 -4.74 7.41 13.62
C ALA A 75 -3.63 8.24 12.95
N ILE A 76 -3.30 9.38 13.55
CA ILE A 76 -2.35 10.34 12.99
C ILE A 76 -1.26 10.58 14.04
N PHE A 77 0.00 10.33 13.65
CA PHE A 77 1.18 10.45 14.48
C PHE A 77 2.17 11.45 13.87
N ASP A 78 3.31 11.67 14.55
CA ASP A 78 4.45 12.42 14.02
C ASP A 78 4.10 13.78 13.40
N ARG A 79 3.29 14.56 14.14
CA ARG A 79 2.81 15.89 13.74
C ARG A 79 2.08 15.90 12.39
N GLY A 80 1.40 14.81 12.05
CA GLY A 80 0.60 14.70 10.84
C GLY A 80 1.24 13.93 9.70
N THR A 81 2.45 13.38 9.87
CA THR A 81 3.19 12.74 8.78
C THR A 81 3.03 11.23 8.72
N HIS A 82 2.62 10.57 9.80
CA HIS A 82 2.42 9.12 9.83
C HIS A 82 0.95 8.81 10.08
N LEU A 83 0.30 8.21 9.09
CA LEU A 83 -1.12 7.87 9.10
C LEU A 83 -1.28 6.35 9.18
N VAL A 84 -2.13 5.88 10.09
CA VAL A 84 -2.42 4.45 10.23
C VAL A 84 -3.92 4.23 10.16
N ALA A 85 -4.38 3.44 9.19
CA ALA A 85 -5.79 3.11 9.00
C ALA A 85 -5.98 1.63 8.67
N SER A 86 -7.08 1.04 9.15
CA SER A 86 -7.46 -0.33 8.78
C SER A 86 -8.64 -0.33 7.83
N HIS A 87 -8.45 -0.88 6.65
CA HIS A 87 -9.49 -0.93 5.62
C HIS A 87 -9.28 -2.10 4.67
N LYS A 88 -10.32 -2.41 3.91
CA LYS A 88 -10.23 -3.32 2.77
C LYS A 88 -9.30 -2.73 1.72
N LEU A 89 -8.49 -3.59 1.09
CA LEU A 89 -7.51 -3.17 0.10
C LEU A 89 -7.62 -4.02 -1.18
N ASP A 90 -7.52 -3.35 -2.32
CA ASP A 90 -7.27 -3.93 -3.63
C ASP A 90 -6.10 -3.18 -4.30
N TYR A 91 -5.73 -3.61 -5.50
CA TYR A 91 -4.63 -2.99 -6.24
C TYR A 91 -4.94 -1.53 -6.60
N GLU A 92 -6.18 -1.25 -6.99
CA GLU A 92 -6.65 0.06 -7.42
C GLU A 92 -6.55 1.09 -6.30
N LEU A 93 -7.04 0.76 -5.10
CA LEU A 93 -6.93 1.64 -3.94
C LEU A 93 -5.47 1.80 -3.50
N LEU A 94 -4.66 0.74 -3.53
CA LEU A 94 -3.23 0.83 -3.22
C LEU A 94 -2.49 1.76 -4.19
N LYS A 95 -2.85 1.72 -5.47
CA LYS A 95 -2.32 2.61 -6.50
C LYS A 95 -2.79 4.06 -6.29
N GLU A 96 -4.07 4.26 -5.98
CA GLU A 96 -4.63 5.58 -5.70
C GLU A 96 -3.91 6.25 -4.50
N ILE A 97 -3.69 5.50 -3.41
CA ILE A 97 -3.02 6.04 -2.23
C ILE A 97 -1.58 6.45 -2.55
N GLN A 98 -0.80 5.59 -3.23
CA GLN A 98 0.60 5.93 -3.51
C GLN A 98 0.75 7.10 -4.48
N ASP A 99 -0.17 7.21 -5.44
CA ASP A 99 -0.10 8.24 -6.48
C ASP A 99 -0.37 9.62 -5.90
N HIS A 100 -0.91 9.67 -4.68
CA HIS A 100 -1.05 10.91 -3.96
C HIS A 100 0.31 11.60 -3.83
N PRO A 101 0.42 12.88 -4.22
CA PRO A 101 1.71 13.57 -4.34
C PRO A 101 2.44 13.69 -3.00
N LYS A 102 1.69 13.80 -1.90
CA LYS A 102 2.28 13.90 -0.55
C LYS A 102 2.73 12.56 0.02
N VAL A 103 2.36 11.42 -0.56
CA VAL A 103 2.75 10.11 -0.04
C VAL A 103 4.18 9.80 -0.43
N ILE A 104 4.99 9.41 0.56
CA ILE A 104 6.40 9.06 0.41
C ILE A 104 6.59 7.55 0.51
N GLU A 105 5.91 6.92 1.47
CA GLU A 105 6.05 5.49 1.75
C GLU A 105 4.71 4.89 2.21
N LEU A 106 4.47 3.64 1.81
CA LEU A 106 3.33 2.83 2.21
C LEU A 106 3.80 1.46 2.69
N LYS A 107 3.38 1.09 3.90
CA LYS A 107 3.58 -0.23 4.49
C LYS A 107 2.23 -0.80 4.91
N GLY A 108 2.18 -2.10 5.09
CA GLY A 108 0.94 -2.70 5.58
C GLY A 108 1.12 -4.11 6.11
N THR A 109 0.22 -4.46 7.01
CA THR A 109 0.15 -5.79 7.61
C THR A 109 -1.26 -6.32 7.47
N TYR A 110 -1.38 -7.56 6.98
CA TYR A 110 -2.64 -8.27 6.86
C TYR A 110 -3.25 -8.52 8.26
N ARG A 111 -4.59 -8.46 8.36
CA ARG A 111 -5.33 -8.73 9.60
C ARG A 111 -6.05 -10.06 9.58
#